data_AF-A0A1C5DUS2-F1
#
_entry.id   AF-A0A1C5DUS2-F1
#
_cell.length_a   1.000
_cell.length_b   1.000
_cell.length_c   1.000
_cell.angle_alpha   90.00
_cell.angle_beta   90.00
_cell.angle_gamma   90.00
#
_symmetry.space_group_name_H-M   'P 1'
#
loop_
_entity.id
_entity.type
_entity.pdbx_description
1 polymer ?
#
loop_
_entity_poly.entity_id
_entity_poly.type
_entity_poly.pdbx_seq_one_letter_code
_entity_poly.pdbx_strand_id
1 'polypeptide(L)' 'MSAISPQLTTFTRDDSTLVTLDDDGVFRTHMVSPTQLVHELCAMSGGLTEREWKTHIPDVPYHKTC' A
#
# COMPACT_ATOMS: atom_id res chain seq x y z
N MET A 1 13.04 -3.53 21.38
CA MET A 1 12.49 -2.79 20.23
C MET A 1 11.20 -2.15 20.72
N SER A 2 11.20 -0.86 21.05
CA SER A 2 9.97 -0.19 21.48
C SER A 2 9.06 0.01 20.27
N ALA A 3 7.81 -0.43 20.39
CA ALA A 3 6.78 -0.14 19.42
C ALA A 3 6.47 1.36 19.47
N ILE A 4 6.68 2.07 18.36
CA ILE A 4 6.19 3.44 18.21
C ILE A 4 4.67 3.30 18.11
N SER A 5 3.95 3.69 19.16
CA SER A 5 2.49 3.82 19.11
C SER A 5 2.19 5.27 18.72
N PRO A 6 1.86 5.56 17.45
CA PRO A 6 1.63 6.94 17.03
C PRO A 6 0.37 7.49 17.70
N GLN A 7 0.46 8.68 18.28
CA GLN A 7 -0.69 9.42 18.82
C GLN A 7 -1.64 9.86 17.71
N LEU A 8 -1.09 10.16 16.53
CA LEU A 8 -1.84 10.56 15.35
C LEU A 8 -1.26 9.91 14.10
N THR A 9 -2.14 9.47 13.21
CA THR A 9 -1.79 8.90 11.92
C THR A 9 -2.77 9.42 10.88
N THR A 10 -2.26 10.00 9.79
CA THR A 10 -3.08 10.51 8.69
C THR A 10 -2.40 10.34 7.34
N PHE A 11 -3.19 10.17 6.29
CA PHE A 11 -2.70 10.28 4.91
C PHE A 11 -2.70 11.74 4.45
N THR A 12 -1.82 12.07 3.52
CA THR A 12 -1.90 13.31 2.73
C THR A 12 -3.11 13.25 1.79
N ARG A 13 -3.59 14.41 1.34
CA ARG A 13 -4.79 14.51 0.48
C ARG A 13 -4.70 13.69 -0.81
N ASP A 14 -3.50 13.53 -1.34
CA ASP A 14 -3.20 12.77 -2.54
C ASP A 14 -2.92 11.29 -2.26
N ASP A 15 -3.13 10.83 -1.02
CA ASP A 15 -2.88 9.47 -0.52
C ASP A 15 -1.45 8.94 -0.76
N SER A 16 -0.51 9.80 -1.12
CA SER A 16 0.85 9.40 -1.48
C SER A 16 1.75 9.17 -0.27
N THR A 17 1.34 9.70 0.89
CA THR A 17 2.18 9.81 2.07
C THR A 17 1.39 9.57 3.35
N LEU A 18 1.94 8.73 4.23
CA LEU A 18 1.48 8.53 5.59
C LEU A 18 2.30 9.42 6.54
N VAL A 19 1.62 10.27 7.29
CA VAL A 19 2.22 11.11 8.32
C VAL A 19 1.85 10.55 9.69
N THR A 20 2.85 10.36 10.53
CA THR A 20 2.70 9.92 11.93
C THR A 20 3.27 10.94 12.89
N LEU A 21 2.66 11.05 14.07
CA LEU A 21 3.17 11.80 15.22
C LEU A 21 3.35 10.82 16.38
N ASP A 22 4.57 10.74 16.92
CA ASP A 22 4.84 9.92 18.10
C ASP A 22 4.63 10.67 19.42
N ASP A 23 4.79 9.95 20.53
CA ASP A 23 4.63 10.49 21.88
C ASP A 23 5.64 11.58 22.25
N ASP A 24 6.79 11.62 21.56
CA ASP A 24 7.82 12.63 21.75
C ASP A 24 7.57 13.89 20.90
N GLY A 25 6.44 13.94 20.18
CA GLY A 25 6.06 15.06 19.31
C GLY A 25 6.82 15.07 17.98
N VAL A 26 7.43 13.95 17.57
CA VAL A 26 8.19 13.84 16.32
C VAL A 26 7.27 13.42 15.18
N PHE A 27 7.23 14.25 14.14
CA PHE A 27 6.61 13.89 12.88
C PHE A 27 7.50 12.97 12.05
N ARG A 28 6.94 11.86 11.56
CA ARG A 28 7.58 11.02 10.53
C ARG A 28 6.68 10.89 9.32
N THR A 29 7.33 10.84 8.17
CA THR A 29 6.69 10.83 6.85
C THR A 29 7.11 9.57 6.12
N HIS A 30 6.15 8.78 5.67
CA HIS A 30 6.38 7.53 4.95
C HIS A 30 5.71 7.63 3.59
N MET A 31 6.50 7.56 2.52
CA MET A 31 5.96 7.45 1.18
C MET A 31 5.25 6.10 1.04
N VAL A 32 3.97 6.13 0.70
CA VAL A 32 3.13 4.94 0.48
C VAL A 32 2.63 4.85 -0.97
N SER A 33 2.66 5.97 -1.71
CA SER A 33 2.27 6.15 -3.12
C SER A 33 1.67 4.91 -3.79
N PRO A 34 0.41 4.56 -3.49
CA PRO A 34 -0.19 3.30 -3.91
C PRO A 34 -0.24 3.18 -5.43
N THR A 35 -0.49 4.29 -6.14
CA THR A 35 -0.47 4.33 -7.60
C THR A 35 0.90 4.00 -8.16
N GLN A 36 1.97 4.54 -7.57
CA GLN A 36 3.32 4.26 -8.01
C GLN A 36 3.74 2.82 -7.69
N LEU A 37 3.37 2.32 -6.51
CA LEU A 37 3.60 0.92 -6.14
C LEU A 37 2.88 -0.04 -7.10
N VAL A 38 1.61 0.22 -7.44
CA VAL A 38 0.88 -0.58 -8.43
C VAL A 38 1.58 -0.53 -9.78
N HIS A 39 2.01 0.64 -10.25
CA HIS A 39 2.74 0.76 -11.51
C HIS A 39 4.06 -0.02 -11.51
N GLU A 40 4.86 0.09 -10.45
CA GLU A 40 6.13 -0.63 -10.30
C GLU A 40 5.92 -2.15 -10.26
N LEU A 41 4.93 -2.63 -9.50
CA LEU A 41 4.57 -4.04 -9.47
C LEU A 41 4.10 -4.54 -10.84
N CYS A 42 3.24 -3.78 -11.52
CA CYS A 42 2.80 -4.10 -12.88
C CYS A 42 3.99 -4.16 -13.87
N ALA A 43 4.96 -3.25 -13.75
CA ALA A 43 6.15 -3.26 -14.60
C ALA A 43 7.07 -4.46 -14.31
N MET A 44 7.14 -4.90 -13.05
CA MET A 44 8.00 -6.00 -12.61
C MET A 44 7.43 -7.38 -12.95
N SER A 45 6.16 -7.63 -12.65
CA SER A 45 5.54 -8.96 -12.75
C SER A 45 4.46 -9.06 -13.82
N GLY A 46 3.97 -7.94 -14.35
CA GLY A 46 2.75 -7.91 -15.14
C GLY A 46 1.51 -8.20 -14.30
N GLY A 47 0.40 -8.41 -15.00
CA GLY A 47 -0.87 -8.82 -14.43
C GLY A 47 -0.95 -10.31 -14.13
N LEU A 48 -1.83 -10.68 -13.18
CA LEU A 48 -2.18 -12.08 -12.96
C LEU A 48 -3.03 -12.59 -14.14
N THR A 49 -2.68 -13.78 -14.63
CA THR A 49 -3.58 -14.51 -15.52
C THR A 49 -4.85 -14.95 -14.79
N GLU A 50 -5.93 -15.25 -15.52
CA GLU A 50 -7.17 -15.75 -14.91
C GLU A 50 -6.96 -17.02 -14.07
N ARG A 51 -6.03 -17.89 -14.49
CA ARG A 51 -5.65 -19.11 -13.75
C ARG A 51 -4.95 -18.77 -12.43
N GLU A 52 -4.00 -17.85 -12.45
CA GLU A 52 -3.29 -17.40 -11.25
C GLU A 52 -4.23 -16.65 -10.30
N TRP A 53 -5.09 -15.79 -10.84
CA TRP A 53 -6.15 -15.13 -10.06
C TRP A 53 -7.01 -16.14 -9.32
N LYS A 54 -7.54 -17.16 -10.01
CA LYS A 54 -8.35 -18.21 -9.37
C LYS A 54 -7.57 -19.01 -8.33
N THR A 55 -6.26 -19.14 -8.49
CA THR A 55 -5.40 -19.85 -7.54
C THR A 55 -5.19 -19.05 -6.25
N HIS A 56 -5.02 -17.73 -6.36
CA HIS A 56 -4.69 -16.86 -5.22
C HIS A 56 -5.89 -16.11 -4.62
N ILE A 57 -6.94 -15.90 -5.40
CA ILE A 57 -8.14 -15.12 -5.07
C ILE A 57 -9.39 -15.90 -5.55
N PRO A 58 -9.70 -17.06 -4.95
CA PRO A 58 -10.70 -17.98 -5.49
C PRO A 58 -12.14 -17.47 -5.40
N ASP A 59 -12.45 -16.60 -4.42
CA ASP A 59 -13.81 -16.18 -4.11
C ASP A 59 -14.27 -14.91 -4.85
N VAL A 60 -13.38 -14.31 -5.65
CA VAL A 60 -13.66 -13.07 -6.39
C VAL A 60 -13.57 -13.35 -7.88
N PRO A 61 -14.57 -12.93 -8.69
CA PRO A 61 -14.49 -13.03 -10.15
C PRO A 61 -13.22 -12.42 -10.70
N TYR A 62 -12.70 -13.00 -11.78
CA TYR A 62 -11.48 -12.49 -12.40
C TYR A 62 -11.62 -11.02 -12.78
N HIS A 63 -10.68 -10.21 -12.30
CA HIS A 63 -10.49 -8.84 -12.74
C HIS A 63 -9.09 -8.72 -13.34
N LYS A 64 -9.00 -8.14 -14.55
CA LYS A 64 -7.72 -7.87 -15.18
C LYS A 64 -6.89 -6.95 -14.28
N THR A 65 -5.75 -7.44 -13.81
CA THR A 65 -4.78 -6.64 -13.07
C THR A 65 -3.73 -6.17 -14.04
N CYS A 66 -3.43 -4.87 -14.07
CA CYS A 66 -2.62 -4.26 -15.12
C CYS A 66 -3.25 -4.49 -16.53
#